data_AF-A0A2V6TGH6-F1
#
_entry.id   AF-A0A2V6TGH6-F1
#
_cell.length_a   1.000
_cell.length_b   1.000
_cell.length_c   1.000
_cell.angle_alpha   90.00
_cell.angle_beta   90.00
_cell.angle_gamma   90.00
#
_symmetry.space_group_name_H-M   'P 1'
#
loop_
_entity.id
_entity.type
_entity.pdbx_description
1 polymer ?
#
loop_
_entity_poly.entity_id
_entity_poly.type
_entity_poly.pdbx_seq_one_letter_code
_entity_poly.pdbx_strand_id
1 'polypeptide(L)'
;MPVTRFEITLRRPLAGGAAFGDTGAYEELKGQLHFTLDPLHPSNTRITDVELAPRDEAGRVAFSSEVSLLVPVDRSRCRGGVLLDVVNRGNTIAVPNFNRATRPAFAPGADPNPPIDTGDGFLMR
;
A
#
# COMPACT_ATOMS: atom_id res chain seq x y z
N MET A 1 -15.96 1.28 3.23
CA MET A 1 -15.50 0.99 1.85
C MET A 1 -14.66 -0.27 1.88
N PRO A 2 -15.28 -1.47 1.82
CA PRO A 2 -14.53 -2.72 1.86
C PRO A 2 -13.65 -2.90 0.62
N VAL A 3 -12.45 -3.46 0.83
CA VAL A 3 -11.66 -4.09 -0.24
C VAL A 3 -12.38 -5.36 -0.66
N THR A 4 -12.63 -5.51 -1.96
CA THR A 4 -13.26 -6.69 -2.54
C THR A 4 -12.26 -7.61 -3.23
N ARG A 5 -11.12 -7.07 -3.68
CA ARG A 5 -10.06 -7.84 -4.33
C ARG A 5 -8.70 -7.14 -4.20
N PHE A 6 -7.64 -7.93 -4.11
CA PHE A 6 -6.27 -7.47 -4.27
C PHE A 6 -5.62 -8.24 -5.43
N GLU A 7 -5.38 -7.57 -6.54
CA GLU A 7 -4.62 -8.10 -7.68
C GLU A 7 -3.14 -7.78 -7.47
N ILE A 8 -2.35 -8.79 -7.09
CA ILE A 8 -0.92 -8.64 -6.86
C ILE A 8 -0.18 -8.76 -8.19
N THR A 9 0.58 -7.73 -8.56
CA THR A 9 1.40 -7.69 -9.78
C THR A 9 2.89 -7.80 -9.50
N LEU A 10 3.33 -7.53 -8.26
CA LEU A 10 4.70 -7.71 -7.80
C LEU A 10 4.70 -8.36 -6.41
N ARG A 11 5.57 -9.35 -6.24
CA ARG A 11 5.97 -9.90 -4.94
C ARG A 11 7.48 -10.14 -4.95
N ARG A 12 8.21 -9.55 -4.00
CA ARG A 12 9.66 -9.78 -3.86
C ARG A 12 10.13 -9.66 -2.40
N PRO A 13 11.18 -10.39 -2.00
CA PRO A 13 11.80 -10.18 -0.69
C PRO A 13 12.43 -8.77 -0.61
N LEU A 14 12.33 -8.13 0.55
CA LEU A 14 13.08 -6.91 0.86
C LEU A 14 14.50 -7.25 1.31
N ALA A 15 15.46 -6.39 1.00
CA ALA A 15 16.86 -6.51 1.43
C ALA A 15 17.45 -7.92 1.21
N GLY A 16 17.10 -8.58 0.11
CA GLY A 16 17.57 -9.94 -0.20
C GLY A 16 17.10 -11.01 0.80
N GLY A 17 16.06 -10.76 1.59
CA GLY A 17 15.55 -11.68 2.61
C GLY A 17 16.19 -11.50 3.99
N ALA A 18 16.97 -10.44 4.21
CA ALA A 18 17.53 -10.13 5.52
C ALA A 18 16.42 -9.96 6.57
N ALA A 19 16.69 -10.41 7.80
CA ALA A 19 15.78 -10.29 8.92
C ALA A 19 15.89 -8.91 9.59
N PHE A 20 14.74 -8.38 10.03
CA PHE A 20 14.64 -7.14 10.79
C PHE A 20 14.31 -7.45 12.25
N GLY A 21 15.34 -7.60 13.08
CA GLY A 21 15.18 -7.97 14.49
C GLY A 21 14.38 -9.27 14.66
N ASP A 22 13.52 -9.31 15.67
CA ASP A 22 12.69 -10.48 15.97
C ASP A 22 11.53 -10.65 14.98
N THR A 23 11.15 -9.60 14.25
CA THR A 23 10.02 -9.66 13.30
C THR A 23 10.34 -10.52 12.08
N GLY A 24 11.62 -10.63 11.70
CA GLY A 24 12.09 -11.52 10.64
C GLY A 24 12.16 -10.84 9.27
N ALA A 25 12.17 -11.63 8.21
CA ALA A 25 12.25 -11.11 6.84
C ALA A 25 10.94 -10.41 6.41
N TYR A 26 11.08 -9.40 5.57
CA TYR A 26 9.95 -8.69 4.96
C TYR A 26 9.87 -8.95 3.45
N GLU A 27 8.68 -8.76 2.89
CA GLU A 27 8.46 -8.71 1.45
C GLU A 27 7.71 -7.44 1.06
N GLU A 28 7.89 -7.05 -0.21
CA GLU A 28 7.12 -6.01 -0.87
C GLU A 28 6.06 -6.66 -1.76
N LEU A 29 4.82 -6.23 -1.58
CA LEU A 29 3.70 -6.55 -2.45
C LEU A 29 3.23 -5.28 -3.14
N LYS A 30 3.14 -5.29 -4.47
CA LYS A 30 2.47 -4.23 -5.23
C LYS A 30 1.34 -4.78 -6.07
N GLY A 31 0.38 -3.91 -6.37
CA GLY A 31 -0.71 -4.24 -7.24
C GLY A 31 -1.88 -3.28 -7.10
N GLN A 32 -3.07 -3.76 -7.48
CA GLN A 32 -4.29 -2.97 -7.47
C GLN A 32 -5.29 -3.52 -6.44
N LEU A 33 -5.75 -2.66 -5.54
CA LEU A 33 -6.89 -2.93 -4.68
C LEU A 33 -8.17 -2.48 -5.37
N HIS A 34 -9.18 -3.32 -5.32
CA HIS A 34 -10.54 -2.99 -5.76
C HIS A 34 -11.43 -2.80 -4.55
N PHE A 35 -12.28 -1.80 -4.62
CA PHE A 35 -13.15 -1.39 -3.54
C PHE A 35 -14.58 -1.27 -4.05
N THR A 36 -15.51 -1.43 -3.12
CA THR A 36 -16.89 -0.98 -3.33
C THR A 36 -17.30 -0.08 -2.17
N LEU A 37 -18.18 0.88 -2.43
CA LEU A 37 -18.77 1.72 -1.39
C LEU A 37 -20.27 1.90 -1.65
N ASP A 38 -21.04 1.92 -0.57
CA ASP A 38 -22.44 2.36 -0.60
C ASP A 38 -22.47 3.91 -0.54
N PRO A 39 -22.91 4.60 -1.60
CA PRO A 39 -22.90 6.06 -1.64
C PRO A 39 -23.86 6.68 -0.63
N LEU A 40 -24.87 5.94 -0.17
CA LEU A 40 -25.89 6.41 0.77
C LEU A 40 -25.51 6.15 2.23
N HIS A 41 -24.43 5.42 2.49
CA HIS A 41 -23.96 5.18 3.85
C HIS A 41 -23.54 6.50 4.52
N PRO A 42 -23.95 6.81 5.77
CA PRO A 42 -23.71 8.12 6.40
C PRO A 42 -22.23 8.57 6.44
N SER A 43 -21.29 7.61 6.54
CA SER A 43 -19.86 7.93 6.49
C SER A 43 -19.37 8.41 5.12
N ASN A 44 -20.07 8.04 4.04
CA ASN A 44 -19.68 8.28 2.65
C ASN A 44 -20.43 9.46 2.04
N THR A 45 -21.63 9.82 2.49
CA THR A 45 -22.44 10.93 1.93
C THR A 45 -21.73 12.30 1.98
N ARG A 46 -20.70 12.44 2.82
CA ARG A 46 -19.84 13.64 2.87
C ARG A 46 -18.83 13.72 1.72
N ILE A 47 -18.66 12.66 0.93
CA ILE A 47 -17.84 12.66 -0.27
C ILE A 47 -18.64 13.38 -1.36
N THR A 48 -18.11 14.50 -1.83
CA THR A 48 -18.74 15.32 -2.88
C THR A 48 -19.10 14.47 -4.09
N ASP A 49 -20.35 14.62 -4.55
CA ASP A 49 -20.90 13.97 -5.75
C ASP A 49 -20.88 12.44 -5.75
N VAL A 50 -20.63 11.79 -4.61
CA VAL A 50 -20.57 10.32 -4.53
C VAL A 50 -21.89 9.66 -4.94
N GLU A 51 -23.01 10.35 -4.72
CA GLU A 51 -24.34 9.89 -5.10
C GLU A 51 -24.56 9.92 -6.63
N LEU A 52 -23.80 10.75 -7.35
CA LEU A 52 -23.86 10.90 -8.81
C LEU A 52 -22.94 9.91 -9.55
N ALA A 53 -22.04 9.23 -8.83
CA ALA A 53 -21.11 8.28 -9.43
C ALA A 53 -21.86 7.06 -10.02
N PRO A 54 -21.37 6.49 -11.14
CA PRO A 54 -21.91 5.26 -11.70
C PRO A 54 -21.95 4.13 -10.66
N ARG A 55 -23.05 3.36 -10.68
CA ARG A 55 -23.30 2.27 -9.72
C ARG A 55 -23.36 0.92 -10.42
N ASP A 56 -22.88 -0.11 -9.76
CA ASP A 56 -23.03 -1.50 -10.20
C ASP A 56 -24.46 -2.02 -9.99
N GLU A 57 -24.73 -3.26 -10.40
CA GLU A 57 -26.03 -3.92 -10.23
C GLU A 57 -26.44 -4.07 -8.76
N ALA A 58 -25.49 -4.00 -7.82
CA ALA A 58 -25.74 -3.98 -6.38
C ALA A 58 -25.94 -2.55 -5.83
N GLY A 59 -26.02 -1.54 -6.68
CA GLY A 59 -26.21 -0.14 -6.32
C GLY A 59 -24.99 0.51 -5.66
N ARG A 60 -23.81 -0.10 -5.77
CA ARG A 60 -22.57 0.39 -5.14
C ARG A 60 -21.68 1.10 -6.15
N VAL A 61 -20.87 2.03 -5.66
CA VAL A 61 -19.83 2.66 -6.47
C VAL A 61 -18.57 1.80 -6.37
N ALA A 62 -18.08 1.32 -7.51
CA ALA A 62 -16.84 0.55 -7.62
C ALA A 62 -15.68 1.47 -8.03
N PHE A 63 -14.51 1.25 -7.42
CA PHE A 63 -13.29 1.98 -7.75
C PHE A 63 -12.06 1.15 -7.40
N SER A 64 -10.89 1.58 -7.86
CA SER A 64 -9.62 0.92 -7.57
C SER A 64 -8.51 1.91 -7.23
N SER A 65 -7.46 1.40 -6.61
CA SER A 65 -6.24 2.16 -6.30
C SER A 65 -5.03 1.25 -6.37
N GLU A 66 -3.89 1.79 -6.82
CA GLU A 66 -2.61 1.10 -6.73
C GLU A 66 -2.09 1.12 -5.28
N VAL A 67 -1.47 0.04 -4.85
CA VAL A 67 -0.92 -0.11 -3.50
C VAL A 67 0.48 -0.69 -3.54
N SER A 68 1.31 -0.27 -2.58
CA SER A 68 2.57 -0.93 -2.21
C SER A 68 2.53 -1.23 -0.71
N LEU A 69 2.80 -2.49 -0.35
CA LEU A 69 2.76 -2.97 1.03
C LEU A 69 4.10 -3.60 1.38
N LEU A 70 4.69 -3.16 2.49
CA LEU A 70 5.84 -3.81 3.12
C LEU A 70 5.33 -4.57 4.35
N VAL A 71 5.53 -5.88 4.35
CA VAL A 71 4.89 -6.76 5.35
C VAL A 71 5.84 -7.90 5.74
N PRO A 72 5.89 -8.32 7.03
CA PRO A 72 6.69 -9.47 7.46
C PRO A 72 6.27 -10.73 6.72
N VAL A 73 7.20 -11.51 6.19
CA VAL A 73 6.90 -12.79 5.50
C VAL A 73 6.07 -13.72 6.42
N ASP A 74 6.43 -13.80 7.70
CA ASP A 74 5.59 -14.42 8.73
C ASP A 74 4.53 -13.43 9.22
N ARG A 75 3.30 -13.59 8.71
CA ARG A 75 2.16 -12.73 9.06
C ARG A 75 1.76 -12.79 10.53
N SER A 76 2.17 -13.83 11.26
CA SER A 76 1.92 -13.92 12.72
C SER A 76 2.72 -12.89 13.52
N ARG A 77 3.76 -12.30 12.93
CA ARG A 77 4.60 -11.26 13.54
C ARG A 77 4.06 -9.84 13.33
N CYS A 78 2.96 -9.68 12.58
CA CYS A 78 2.29 -8.39 12.44
C CYS A 78 1.69 -7.93 13.79
N ARG A 79 2.02 -6.70 14.22
CA ARG A 79 1.59 -6.16 15.53
C ARG A 79 0.25 -5.39 15.50
N GLY A 80 -0.59 -5.64 14.50
CA GLY A 80 -1.93 -5.03 14.37
C GLY A 80 -1.96 -3.53 14.03
N GLY A 81 -0.80 -2.88 13.91
CA GLY A 81 -0.66 -1.50 13.46
C GLY A 81 -0.28 -1.41 11.98
N VAL A 82 -0.70 -0.33 11.33
CA VAL A 82 -0.30 0.00 9.96
C VAL A 82 0.16 1.46 9.94
N LEU A 83 1.35 1.69 9.39
CA LEU A 83 1.75 3.01 8.93
C LEU A 83 1.29 3.17 7.49
N LEU A 84 0.37 4.11 7.24
CA LEU A 84 -0.22 4.33 5.93
C LEU A 84 0.33 5.61 5.30
N ASP A 85 0.98 5.42 4.15
CA ASP A 85 1.39 6.52 3.28
C ASP A 85 0.25 6.83 2.29
N VAL A 86 -0.37 8.01 2.42
CA VAL A 86 -1.28 8.56 1.39
C VAL A 86 -0.46 9.51 0.53
N VAL A 87 -0.07 9.03 -0.66
CA VAL A 87 1.00 9.66 -1.44
C VAL A 87 0.46 10.38 -2.65
N ASN A 88 1.07 11.51 -2.97
CA ASN A 88 0.89 12.16 -4.26
C ASN A 88 1.92 11.59 -5.25
N ARG A 89 1.45 10.96 -6.33
CA ARG A 89 2.25 10.38 -7.44
C ARG A 89 3.14 9.18 -7.07
N GLY A 90 2.72 8.34 -6.11
CA GLY A 90 3.34 7.02 -5.89
C GLY A 90 4.69 7.00 -5.14
N ASN A 91 5.19 8.16 -4.67
CA ASN A 91 6.45 8.22 -3.93
C ASN A 91 6.35 7.48 -2.58
N THR A 92 7.29 6.59 -2.26
CA THR A 92 7.40 6.01 -0.91
C THR A 92 7.98 7.04 0.06
N ILE A 93 7.24 7.38 1.13
CA ILE A 93 7.59 8.50 2.03
C ILE A 93 8.05 8.00 3.40
N ALA A 94 7.35 7.00 3.97
CA ALA A 94 7.64 6.48 5.29
C ALA A 94 9.07 5.91 5.39
N VAL A 95 9.48 5.05 4.46
CA VAL A 95 10.78 4.37 4.55
C VAL A 95 11.95 5.37 4.54
N PRO A 96 12.03 6.35 3.60
CA PRO A 96 13.09 7.37 3.65
C PRO A 96 13.07 8.22 4.94
N ASN A 97 11.90 8.58 5.45
CA ASN A 97 11.78 9.48 6.58
C ASN A 97 12.10 8.81 7.93
N PHE A 98 11.74 7.54 8.11
CA PHE A 98 11.86 6.85 9.40
C PHE A 98 13.03 5.87 9.45
N ASN A 99 13.36 5.20 8.34
CA ASN A 99 14.45 4.22 8.32
C ASN A 99 15.80 4.81 7.85
N ARG A 100 15.89 6.13 7.66
CA ARG A 100 17.09 6.79 7.07
C ARG A 100 17.46 6.25 5.68
N ALA A 101 16.48 5.74 4.95
CA ALA A 101 16.68 5.22 3.60
C ALA A 101 16.77 6.35 2.56
N THR A 102 17.31 6.02 1.41
CA THR A 102 17.30 6.89 0.23
C THR A 102 15.90 6.98 -0.38
N ARG A 103 15.57 8.16 -0.94
CA ARG A 103 14.31 8.35 -1.67
C ARG A 103 14.48 7.88 -3.13
N PRO A 104 13.62 6.99 -3.64
CA PRO A 104 13.66 6.59 -5.05
C PRO A 104 13.39 7.80 -5.97
N ALA A 105 14.13 7.89 -7.07
CA ALA A 105 13.90 8.90 -8.10
C ALA A 105 12.96 8.36 -9.18
N PHE A 106 11.75 8.92 -9.25
CA PHE A 106 10.78 8.61 -10.31
C PHE A 106 10.91 9.66 -11.43
N ALA A 107 11.86 9.44 -12.33
CA ALA A 107 12.08 10.25 -13.53
C ALA A 107 11.55 9.55 -14.80
N PRO A 108 11.29 10.26 -15.91
CA PRO A 108 10.95 9.61 -17.17
C PRO A 108 11.99 8.56 -17.57
N GLY A 109 11.53 7.33 -17.85
CA GLY A 109 12.40 6.19 -18.19
C GLY A 109 13.01 5.46 -16.99
N ALA A 110 12.73 5.87 -15.75
CA ALA A 110 13.09 5.10 -14.57
C ALA A 110 12.30 3.79 -14.48
N ASP A 111 12.86 2.81 -13.78
CA ASP A 111 12.14 1.60 -13.39
C ASP A 111 10.85 2.00 -12.63
N PRO A 112 9.65 1.53 -13.04
CA PRO A 112 8.42 1.80 -12.30
C PRO A 112 8.39 1.11 -10.93
N ASN A 113 9.25 0.11 -10.69
CA ASN A 113 9.34 -0.66 -9.46
C ASN A 113 10.77 -0.68 -8.88
N PRO A 114 11.37 0.49 -8.62
CA PRO A 114 12.75 0.55 -8.15
C PRO A 114 12.89 -0.24 -6.84
N PRO A 115 14.01 -0.94 -6.59
CA PRO A 115 14.29 -1.57 -5.31
C PRO A 115 14.08 -0.60 -4.14
N ILE A 116 13.47 -1.09 -3.06
CA ILE A 116 13.30 -0.30 -1.84
C ILE A 116 14.58 -0.42 -1.01
N ASP A 117 15.25 0.70 -0.83
CA ASP A 117 16.24 0.86 0.22
C ASP A 117 15.53 0.81 1.57
N THR A 118 15.87 -0.15 2.41
CA THR A 118 15.25 -0.33 3.73
C THR A 118 15.93 0.48 4.82
N GLY A 119 17.08 1.10 4.53
CA GLY A 119 17.87 1.85 5.50
C GLY A 119 18.25 1.02 6.73
N ASP A 120 18.08 1.58 7.92
CA ASP A 120 18.35 0.90 9.20
C ASP A 120 17.25 -0.07 9.67
N GLY A 121 16.12 -0.09 8.94
CA GLY A 121 14.98 -0.96 9.21
C GLY A 121 14.18 -0.59 10.47
N PHE A 122 14.26 0.65 10.97
CA PHE A 122 13.57 1.08 12.20
C PHE A 122 12.09 0.67 12.29
N LEU A 123 11.31 0.88 11.22
CA LEU A 123 9.89 0.52 11.16
C LEU A 123 9.59 -0.99 11.04
N MET A 124 10.62 -1.83 10.90
CA MET A 124 10.48 -3.26 10.57
C MET A 124 10.84 -4.18 11.74
N ARG A 125 11.13 -3.64 12.92
CA ARG A 125 11.61 -4.39 14.09
C ARG A 125 10.52 -4.57 15.14
#